data_AF-A0A3G8XV36-F1
#
_entry.id   AF-A0A3G8XV36-F1
#
_cell.length_a   1.000
_cell.length_b   1.000
_cell.length_c   1.000
_cell.angle_alpha   90.00
_cell.angle_beta   90.00
_cell.angle_gamma   90.00
#
_symmetry.space_group_name_H-M   'P 1'
#
loop_
_entity.id
_entity.type
_entity.pdbx_description
1 polymer ?
#
loop_
_entity_poly.entity_id
_entity_poly.type
_entity_poly.pdbx_seq_one_letter_code
_entity_poly.pdbx_strand_id
1 'polypeptide(L)' 'MNVTVEQLTEKLKTLPENFLERVWGYIDGLSEEIDLEIPEWQKNEVRDIIAEYKKHPASAHDLEDVIREIEEEL' A
#
# COMPACT_ATOMS: atom_id res chain seq x y z
N MET A 1 4.65 8.25 -16.23
CA MET A 1 5.29 9.59 -16.26
C MET A 1 6.58 9.47 -15.46
N ASN A 2 7.74 9.76 -16.03
CA ASN A 2 9.02 9.63 -15.32
C ASN A 2 9.31 10.94 -14.59
N VAL A 3 9.25 10.91 -13.26
CA VAL A 3 9.59 12.05 -12.40
C VAL A 3 11.09 12.02 -12.14
N THR A 4 11.79 13.14 -12.35
CA THR A 4 13.24 13.23 -12.07
C THR A 4 13.51 13.72 -10.65
N VAL A 5 14.72 13.49 -10.15
CA VAL A 5 15.17 13.95 -8.82
C VAL A 5 15.13 15.48 -8.75
N GLU A 6 15.48 16.17 -9.83
CA GLU A 6 15.42 17.63 -9.91
C GLU A 6 13.98 18.13 -9.76
N GLN A 7 13.02 17.51 -10.44
CA GLN A 7 11.60 17.86 -10.33
C GLN A 7 11.06 17.64 -8.92
N LEU A 8 11.50 16.56 -8.25
CA LEU A 8 11.15 16.27 -6.87
C LEU A 8 11.71 17.36 -5.94
N THR A 9 13.00 17.68 -6.10
CA THR A 9 13.72 18.68 -5.29
C THR A 9 13.07 20.06 -5.38
N GLU A 10 12.71 20.49 -6.59
CA GLU A 10 12.04 21.78 -6.78
C GLU A 10 10.66 21.82 -6.11
N LYS A 11 9.90 20.73 -6.15
CA LYS A 11 8.63 20.64 -5.42
C LYS A 11 8.82 20.69 -3.90
N LEU A 12 9.82 19.99 -3.36
CA LEU A 12 10.09 19.98 -1.93
C LEU A 12 10.43 21.38 -1.40
N LYS A 13 11.23 22.16 -2.16
CA LYS A 13 11.55 23.55 -1.80
C LYS A 13 10.32 24.46 -1.67
N THR A 14 9.22 24.14 -2.36
CA THR A 14 7.99 24.94 -2.34
C THR A 14 7.01 24.52 -1.25
N LEU A 15 7.27 23.42 -0.54
CA LEU A 15 6.38 22.94 0.52
C LEU A 15 6.57 23.73 1.83
N PRO A 16 5.50 23.92 2.61
CA PRO A 16 5.62 24.42 3.97
C PRO A 16 6.51 23.51 4.84
N GLU A 17 7.28 24.09 5.77
CA GLU A 17 8.24 23.35 6.59
C GLU A 17 7.60 22.19 7.37
N ASN A 18 6.37 22.38 7.86
CA ASN A 18 5.61 21.35 8.58
C ASN A 18 5.21 20.14 7.69
N PHE A 19 5.29 20.26 6.37
CA PHE A 19 5.09 19.14 5.44
C PHE A 19 6.39 18.42 5.11
N LEU A 20 7.55 19.05 5.28
CA LEU A 20 8.85 18.42 5.02
C LEU A 20 9.11 17.26 5.98
N GLU A 21 8.71 17.41 7.25
CA GLU A 21 8.79 16.34 8.25
C GLU A 21 7.94 15.12 7.86
N ARG A 22 6.75 15.36 7.30
CA ARG A 22 5.89 14.29 6.80
C ARG A 22 6.49 13.59 5.58
N VAL A 23 7.08 14.34 4.66
CA VAL A 23 7.78 13.77 3.49
C VAL A 23 8.99 12.96 3.93
N TRP A 24 9.75 13.46 4.91
CA TRP A 24 10.89 12.75 5.48
C TRP A 24 10.49 11.37 6.02
N GLY A 25 9.38 11.27 6.76
CA GLY A 25 8.86 9.98 7.23
C GLY A 25 8.52 8.99 6.12
N TYR A 26 8.00 9.45 4.97
CA TYR A 26 7.77 8.57 3.82
C TYR A 26 9.08 8.11 3.17
N ILE A 27 10.10 8.98 3.09
CA ILE A 27 11.41 8.62 2.54
C ILE A 27 12.11 7.61 3.45
N ASP A 28 12.07 7.81 4.77
CA ASP A 28 12.62 6.86 5.75
C ASP A 28 11.94 5.49 5.61
N GLY A 29 10.60 5.44 5.51
CA GLY A 29 9.88 4.18 5.31
C GLY A 29 10.13 3.49 3.96
N LEU A 30 10.57 4.23 2.94
CA LEU A 30 11.02 3.65 1.66
C LEU A 30 12.48 3.20 1.70
N SER A 31 13.27 3.76 2.61
CA SER A 31 14.70 3.48 2.78
C SER A 31 14.94 2.31 3.72
N GLU A 32 14.00 2.00 4.60
CA GLU A 32 13.90 0.69 5.21
C GLU A 32 13.57 -0.32 4.10
N GLU A 33 14.55 -1.13 3.68
CA GLU A 33 14.25 -2.41 3.05
C GLU A 33 13.42 -3.17 4.08
N ILE A 34 12.10 -3.07 3.96
CA ILE A 34 11.23 -3.88 4.75
C ILE A 34 11.38 -5.30 4.20
N ASP A 35 12.34 -6.05 4.74
CA ASP A 35 12.35 -7.51 4.68
C ASP A 35 11.19 -7.99 5.57
N LEU A 36 9.98 -7.70 5.11
CA LEU A 36 8.74 -8.19 5.68
C LEU A 36 8.76 -9.68 5.36
N GLU A 37 9.38 -10.46 6.25
CA GLU A 37 9.27 -11.90 6.24
C GLU A 37 7.79 -12.23 6.48
N ILE A 38 7.01 -12.29 5.39
CA ILE A 38 5.58 -12.59 5.47
C ILE A 38 5.46 -13.98 6.11
N PRO A 39 4.82 -14.09 7.29
CA PRO A 39 4.64 -15.37 7.95
C PRO A 39 3.94 -16.39 7.04
N GLU A 40 4.34 -17.65 7.14
CA GLU A 40 3.83 -18.68 6.22
C GLU A 40 2.31 -18.88 6.33
N TRP A 41 1.71 -18.58 7.48
CA TRP A 41 0.25 -18.64 7.66
C TRP A 41 -0.47 -17.62 6.78
N GLN A 42 0.04 -16.40 6.64
CA GLN A 42 -0.54 -15.37 5.77
C GLN A 42 -0.41 -15.76 4.30
N LYS A 43 0.74 -16.35 3.92
CA LYS A 43 0.93 -16.87 2.55
C LYS A 43 -0.05 -18.00 2.25
N ASN A 44 -0.32 -18.88 3.21
CA ASN A 44 -1.27 -19.97 3.06
C ASN A 44 -2.70 -19.46 2.95
N GLU A 45 -3.09 -18.49 3.76
CA GLU A 45 -4.42 -17.88 3.69
C GLU A 45 -4.69 -17.24 2.33
N VAL A 46 -3.73 -16.48 1.79
CA VAL A 46 -3.84 -15.91 0.44
C VAL A 46 -3.92 -17.01 -0.64
N ARG A 47 -3.14 -18.10 -0.50
CA ARG A 47 -3.22 -19.24 -1.42
C ARG A 47 -4.60 -19.91 -1.38
N ASP A 48 -5.17 -20.06 -0.19
CA ASP A 48 -6.48 -20.69 0.01
C ASP A 48 -7.59 -19.82 -0.57
N ILE A 49 -7.55 -18.51 -0.35
CA ILE A 49 -8.48 -17.53 -0.95
C ILE A 49 -8.41 -17.59 -2.48
N ILE A 50 -7.21 -17.60 -3.07
CA ILE A 50 -7.03 -17.69 -4.52
C ILE A 50 -7.53 -19.03 -5.06
N ALA A 51 -7.29 -20.13 -4.34
CA ALA A 51 -7.76 -21.45 -4.73
C ALA A 51 -9.28 -21.55 -4.69
N GLU A 52 -9.91 -20.95 -3.68
CA GLU A 52 -11.35 -20.89 -3.52
C GLU A 52 -11.99 -20.02 -4.62
N TYR A 53 -11.43 -18.85 -4.88
CA TYR A 53 -11.86 -17.97 -5.98
C TYR A 53 -11.78 -18.67 -7.34
N LYS A 54 -10.73 -19.45 -7.60
CA LYS A 54 -10.59 -20.21 -8.84
C LYS A 54 -11.66 -21.30 -9.00
N LYS A 55 -12.13 -21.89 -7.90
CA LYS A 55 -13.19 -22.90 -7.90
C LYS A 55 -14.57 -22.26 -7.96
N HIS A 56 -14.73 -21.11 -7.30
CA HIS A 56 -15.99 -20.41 -7.11
C HIS A 56 -15.82 -18.91 -7.42
N PRO A 57 -15.65 -18.50 -8.69
CA PRO A 57 -15.37 -17.12 -9.05
C PRO A 57 -16.48 -16.13 -8.69
N ALA A 58 -17.68 -16.61 -8.34
CA ALA A 58 -18.77 -15.79 -7.81
C ALA A 58 -18.59 -15.42 -6.31
N SER A 59 -17.63 -16.02 -5.60
CA SER A 59 -17.26 -15.64 -4.22
C SER A 59 -16.38 -14.39 -4.14
N ALA A 60 -16.09 -13.76 -5.28
CA ALA A 60 -15.39 -12.49 -5.42
C ALA A 60 -16.07 -11.30 -4.71
N HIS A 61 -17.35 -11.47 -4.34
CA HIS A 61 -18.22 -10.42 -3.84
C HIS A 61 -17.72 -9.72 -2.57
N ASP A 62 -16.78 -10.31 -1.82
CA ASP A 62 -16.30 -9.72 -0.57
C ASP A 62 -15.27 -8.59 -0.76
N LEU A 63 -14.67 -8.40 -1.95
CA LEU A 63 -13.66 -7.35 -2.11
C LEU A 63 -14.30 -5.95 -2.21
N GLU A 64 -15.48 -5.84 -2.82
CA GLU A 64 -16.27 -4.60 -2.82
C GLU A 64 -16.86 -4.31 -1.44
N ASP A 65 -17.29 -5.34 -0.71
CA ASP A 65 -17.83 -5.19 0.65
C ASP A 65 -16.75 -4.79 1.66
N VAL A 66 -15.54 -5.36 1.56
CA VAL A 66 -14.38 -4.96 2.37
C VAL A 66 -13.91 -3.54 2.04
N ILE A 67 -13.89 -3.16 0.76
CA ILE A 67 -13.59 -1.76 0.37
C ILE A 67 -14.63 -0.81 0.95
N ARG A 68 -15.91 -1.19 0.91
CA ARG A 68 -17.01 -0.38 1.46
C ARG A 68 -16.93 -0.26 2.98
N GLU A 69 -16.62 -1.32 3.72
CA GLU A 69 -16.38 -1.24 5.17
C GLU A 69 -15.21 -0.30 5.51
N ILE A 70 -14.12 -0.35 4.75
CA ILE A 70 -12.98 0.56 4.93
C ILE A 70 -13.36 2.02 4.64
N GLU A 71 -14.20 2.27 3.62
CA GLU A 71 -14.70 3.61 3.30
C GLU A 71 -15.69 4.15 4.36
N GLU A 72 -16.43 3.28 5.05
CA GLU A 72 -17.35 3.66 6.12
C GLU A 72 -16.65 3.96 7.47
N GLU A 73 -15.44 3.43 7.68
CA GLU A 73 -14.64 3.67 8.90
C GLU A 73 -13.66 4.88 8.81
N LEU A 74 -13.56 5.55 7.64
CA LEU A 74 -12.72 6.74 7.40
C LEU A 74 -13.50 8.06 7.50
#